data_AF-A0A0H2SI52-F1
#
_entry.id   AF-A0A0H2SI52-F1
#
_cell.length_a   1.000
_cell.length_b   1.000
_cell.length_c   1.000
_cell.angle_alpha   90.00
_cell.angle_beta   90.00
_cell.angle_gamma   90.00
#
_symmetry.space_group_name_H-M   'P 1'
#
loop_
_entity.id
_entity.type
_entity.pdbx_description
1 polymer ?
#
loop_
_entity_poly.entity_id
_entity_poly.type
_entity_poly.pdbx_seq_one_letter_code
_entity_poly.pdbx_strand_id
1 'polypeptide(L)'
;MPSATQAQKFTLLSDHAFTPAGDPMHEATLEKLQKLLEKASNRDPDAFGMYIYNDFFGYALLDLVDKTLSTIHTTVQKKKWVESWQGLVALSEFFERCGEWTQVDDGERVEVTDNCYGAMLVTTIKGLDAQGNLNEETFQDLETSLRCMAGWSDCMHGLTGSKYNKVIKGFGKKIFGKRTTEERAVRNEQIRNAYAAFYGTLSEQDIKKKGYLKPRSAESMKKNGKDADEDEDDEDEEDEEDNDGDWFAKGKVSDIETESKAYKVPPVWKEYKAQLAGAPREPLRGPREWDLNKWSAAAKKQFSFDNLSDDGEDDFF
;
A
#
# COMPACT_ATOMS: atom_id res chain seq x y z
N MET A 1 -31.81 -30.94 -9.44
CA MET A 1 -30.46 -30.49 -9.83
C MET A 1 -30.52 -28.98 -10.01
N PRO A 2 -29.81 -28.18 -9.21
CA PRO A 2 -29.72 -26.75 -9.47
C PRO A 2 -28.77 -26.52 -10.66
N SER A 3 -29.25 -25.74 -11.61
CA SER A 3 -28.54 -25.20 -12.77
C SER A 3 -27.18 -24.62 -12.36
N ALA A 4 -26.11 -25.00 -13.07
CA ALA A 4 -24.84 -24.30 -13.02
C ALA A 4 -25.09 -22.84 -13.40
N THR A 5 -25.05 -21.95 -12.40
CA THR A 5 -25.09 -20.51 -12.61
C THR A 5 -23.91 -20.18 -13.52
N GLN A 6 -24.17 -19.73 -14.74
CA GLN A 6 -23.12 -19.20 -15.61
C GLN A 6 -22.41 -18.10 -14.81
N ALA A 7 -21.18 -18.38 -14.37
CA ALA A 7 -20.36 -17.39 -13.70
C ALA A 7 -20.29 -16.16 -14.61
N GLN A 8 -20.81 -15.04 -14.14
CA GLN A 8 -20.84 -13.81 -14.90
C GLN A 8 -19.41 -13.46 -15.29
N LYS A 9 -19.16 -13.25 -16.58
CA LYS A 9 -17.81 -12.94 -17.09
C LYS A 9 -17.34 -11.62 -16.47
N PHE A 10 -16.18 -11.62 -15.81
CA PHE A 10 -15.55 -10.39 -15.32
C PHE A 10 -15.46 -9.36 -16.44
N THR A 11 -15.92 -8.14 -16.14
CA THR A 11 -15.83 -6.98 -17.01
C THR A 11 -15.29 -5.83 -16.17
N LEU A 12 -14.20 -5.21 -16.61
CA LEU A 12 -13.64 -4.04 -15.94
C LEU A 12 -14.67 -2.90 -16.00
N LEU A 13 -14.95 -2.26 -14.86
CA LEU A 13 -15.83 -1.10 -14.84
C LEU A 13 -15.21 0.08 -15.60
N SER A 14 -16.05 0.96 -16.15
CA SER A 14 -15.59 2.08 -16.99
C SER A 14 -14.77 3.13 -16.26
N ASP A 15 -14.84 3.15 -14.93
CA ASP A 15 -14.08 4.02 -14.02
C ASP A 15 -12.92 3.28 -13.33
N HIS A 16 -12.57 2.08 -13.84
CA HIS A 16 -11.46 1.27 -13.37
C HIS A 16 -10.41 1.07 -14.48
N ALA A 17 -9.16 0.94 -14.05
CA ALA A 17 -8.01 0.58 -14.87
C ALA A 17 -7.27 -0.60 -14.25
N PHE A 18 -6.34 -1.19 -14.98
CA PHE A 18 -5.41 -2.16 -14.41
C PHE A 18 -4.17 -1.46 -13.84
N THR A 19 -3.71 -1.91 -12.68
CA THR A 19 -2.37 -1.58 -12.17
C THR A 19 -1.29 -2.21 -13.06
N PRO A 20 -0.02 -1.79 -12.95
CA PRO A 20 1.08 -2.46 -13.63
C PRO A 20 1.20 -3.96 -13.33
N ALA A 21 0.73 -4.42 -12.16
CA ALA A 21 0.72 -5.82 -11.76
C ALA A 21 -0.50 -6.61 -12.30
N GLY A 22 -1.49 -5.91 -12.88
CA GLY A 22 -2.68 -6.52 -13.45
C GLY A 22 -3.89 -6.64 -12.52
N ASP A 23 -3.87 -5.93 -11.39
CA ASP A 23 -5.03 -5.82 -10.52
C ASP A 23 -5.98 -4.73 -11.02
N PRO A 24 -7.30 -4.95 -11.03
CA PRO A 24 -8.24 -3.87 -11.29
C PRO A 24 -8.14 -2.85 -10.15
N MET A 25 -8.28 -1.57 -10.46
CA MET A 25 -8.26 -0.48 -9.48
C MET A 25 -9.05 0.70 -10.03
N HIS A 26 -9.81 1.37 -9.17
CA HIS A 26 -10.52 2.59 -9.58
C HIS A 26 -9.52 3.65 -10.08
N GLU A 27 -9.81 4.31 -11.20
CA GLU A 27 -8.92 5.31 -11.82
C GLU A 27 -8.49 6.43 -10.87
N ALA A 28 -9.41 6.95 -10.05
CA ALA A 28 -9.12 7.97 -9.04
C ALA A 28 -8.14 7.48 -7.95
N THR A 29 -8.19 6.20 -7.59
CA THR A 29 -7.21 5.58 -6.68
C THR A 29 -5.85 5.50 -7.36
N LEU A 30 -5.81 5.00 -8.61
CA LEU A 30 -4.57 4.85 -9.36
C LEU A 30 -3.88 6.20 -9.60
N GLU A 31 -4.63 7.26 -9.92
CA GLU A 31 -4.10 8.62 -10.08
C GLU A 31 -3.48 9.14 -8.79
N LYS A 32 -4.13 8.90 -7.63
CA LYS A 32 -3.57 9.29 -6.31
C LYS A 32 -2.27 8.55 -6.03
N LEU A 33 -2.24 7.24 -6.26
CA LEU A 33 -1.04 6.41 -6.07
C LEU A 33 0.10 6.89 -6.98
N GLN A 34 -0.15 7.09 -8.28
CA GLN A 34 0.87 7.56 -9.23
C GLN A 34 1.47 8.91 -8.82
N LYS A 35 0.63 9.85 -8.36
CA LYS A 35 1.10 11.15 -7.85
C LYS A 35 1.93 11.02 -6.58
N LEU A 36 1.67 10.03 -5.73
CA LEU A 36 2.49 9.76 -4.54
C LEU A 36 3.84 9.17 -4.93
N LEU A 37 3.84 8.18 -5.82
CA LEU A 37 5.07 7.53 -6.30
C LEU A 37 5.99 8.51 -7.05
N GLU A 38 5.45 9.36 -7.94
CA GLU A 38 6.23 10.41 -8.61
C GLU A 38 6.83 11.41 -7.61
N LYS A 39 6.07 11.76 -6.57
CA LYS A 39 6.58 12.62 -5.51
C LYS A 39 7.66 11.95 -4.67
N ALA A 40 7.54 10.65 -4.40
CA ALA A 40 8.55 9.88 -3.70
C ALA A 40 9.85 9.79 -4.52
N SER A 41 9.77 9.46 -5.82
CA SER A 41 10.97 9.41 -6.67
C SER A 41 11.71 10.75 -6.74
N ASN A 42 10.99 11.87 -6.67
CA ASN A 42 11.60 13.20 -6.65
C ASN A 42 12.27 13.55 -5.30
N ARG A 43 12.13 12.71 -4.28
CA ARG A 43 12.71 12.86 -2.93
C ARG A 43 13.80 11.84 -2.63
N ASP A 44 13.96 10.83 -3.47
CA ASP A 44 14.91 9.73 -3.28
C ASP A 44 16.34 10.17 -3.62
N PRO A 45 17.27 10.29 -2.65
CA PRO A 45 18.65 10.70 -2.92
C PRO A 45 19.37 9.77 -3.90
N ASP A 46 19.07 8.47 -3.88
CA ASP A 46 19.75 7.48 -4.72
C ASP A 46 19.40 7.66 -6.19
N ALA A 47 18.14 8.00 -6.48
CA ALA A 47 17.70 8.39 -7.82
C ALA A 47 18.44 9.61 -8.38
N PHE A 48 19.12 10.39 -7.53
CA PHE A 48 19.96 11.54 -7.92
C PHE A 48 21.46 11.30 -7.73
N GLY A 49 21.89 10.10 -7.33
CA GLY A 49 23.30 9.82 -7.07
C GLY A 49 23.86 10.63 -5.90
N MET A 50 23.08 10.77 -4.83
CA MET A 50 23.43 11.56 -3.64
C MET A 50 23.26 10.76 -2.35
N TYR A 51 24.03 11.14 -1.34
CA TYR A 51 23.84 10.74 0.06
C TYR A 51 23.72 11.98 0.95
N ILE A 52 22.59 12.15 1.65
CA ILE A 52 22.32 13.32 2.48
C ILE A 52 22.48 12.99 3.97
N TYR A 53 21.75 11.96 4.44
CA TYR A 53 21.89 11.23 5.71
C TYR A 53 20.90 10.04 5.71
N ASN A 54 21.14 9.03 6.56
CA ASN A 54 20.38 7.76 6.60
C ASN A 54 18.85 7.92 6.47
N ASP A 55 18.23 8.79 7.27
CA ASP A 55 16.76 8.87 7.33
C ASP A 55 16.16 9.91 6.38
N PHE A 56 16.96 10.59 5.54
CA PHE A 56 16.45 11.68 4.71
C PHE A 56 15.21 11.24 3.91
N PHE A 57 15.32 10.09 3.24
CA PHE A 57 14.24 9.59 2.40
C PHE A 57 13.03 9.17 3.23
N GLY A 58 13.23 8.45 4.33
CA GLY A 58 12.16 8.05 5.25
C GLY A 58 11.36 9.26 5.78
N TYR A 59 12.02 10.35 6.21
CA TYR A 59 11.33 11.57 6.62
C TYR A 59 10.64 12.29 5.46
N ALA A 60 11.21 12.26 4.26
CA ALA A 60 10.61 12.83 3.06
C ALA A 60 9.33 12.09 2.64
N LEU A 61 9.30 10.77 2.83
CA LEU A 61 8.12 9.92 2.67
C LEU A 61 7.09 10.23 3.76
N LEU A 62 7.48 10.36 5.04
CA LEU A 62 6.56 10.77 6.12
C LEU A 62 5.85 12.10 5.81
N ASP A 63 6.53 13.10 5.24
CA ASP A 63 5.88 14.35 4.81
C ASP A 63 4.76 14.12 3.77
N LEU A 64 4.94 13.16 2.85
CA LEU A 64 3.90 12.77 1.89
C LEU A 64 2.75 12.03 2.56
N VAL A 65 3.06 11.10 3.45
CA VAL A 65 2.06 10.36 4.24
C VAL A 65 1.24 11.35 5.06
N ASP A 66 1.87 12.32 5.71
CA ASP A 66 1.18 13.30 6.56
C ASP A 66 0.18 14.17 5.81
N LYS A 67 0.59 14.65 4.63
CA LYS A 67 -0.26 15.46 3.74
C LYS A 67 -1.43 14.63 3.21
N THR A 68 -1.19 13.35 2.94
CA THR A 68 -2.21 12.42 2.45
C THR A 68 -3.21 12.07 3.54
N LEU A 69 -2.76 11.71 4.74
CA LEU A 69 -3.60 11.47 5.92
C LEU A 69 -4.42 12.70 6.28
N SER A 70 -3.88 13.91 6.17
CA SER A 70 -4.65 15.15 6.38
C SER A 70 -5.80 15.33 5.38
N THR A 71 -5.58 14.92 4.13
CA THR A 71 -6.61 14.94 3.09
C THR A 71 -7.68 13.90 3.36
N ILE A 72 -7.28 12.66 3.68
CA ILE A 72 -8.18 11.55 4.03
C ILE A 72 -9.01 11.90 5.28
N HIS A 73 -8.39 12.48 6.30
CA HIS A 73 -9.09 12.92 7.50
C HIS A 73 -10.22 13.90 7.17
N THR A 74 -9.99 14.83 6.24
CA THR A 74 -11.02 15.78 5.79
C THR A 74 -12.20 15.06 5.11
N THR A 75 -11.96 14.03 4.31
CA THR A 75 -13.02 13.26 3.64
C THR A 75 -13.76 12.37 4.63
N VAL A 76 -13.05 11.78 5.60
CA VAL A 76 -13.61 10.99 6.71
C VAL A 76 -14.54 11.85 7.58
N GLN A 77 -14.11 13.05 7.97
CA GLN A 77 -14.94 13.99 8.74
C GLN A 77 -16.22 14.38 7.98
N LYS A 78 -16.11 14.53 6.66
CA LYS A 78 -17.24 14.85 5.78
C LYS A 78 -18.07 13.62 5.39
N LYS A 79 -17.74 12.43 5.91
CA LYS A 79 -18.40 11.15 5.60
C LYS A 79 -18.42 10.82 4.10
N LYS A 80 -17.40 11.29 3.36
CA LYS A 80 -17.21 10.94 1.95
C LYS A 80 -16.47 9.61 1.86
N TRP A 81 -17.17 8.52 2.15
CA TRP A 81 -16.55 7.23 2.39
C TRP A 81 -15.85 6.64 1.16
N VAL A 82 -16.44 6.78 -0.03
CA VAL A 82 -15.81 6.34 -1.28
C VAL A 82 -14.50 7.09 -1.55
N GLU A 83 -14.51 8.43 -1.41
CA GLU A 83 -13.30 9.26 -1.59
C GLU A 83 -12.23 8.93 -0.53
N SER A 84 -12.66 8.64 0.70
CA SER A 84 -11.77 8.23 1.80
C SER A 84 -11.16 6.85 1.53
N TRP A 85 -11.96 5.90 1.04
CA TRP A 85 -11.51 4.57 0.66
C TRP A 85 -10.48 4.62 -0.45
N GLN A 86 -10.76 5.35 -1.53
CA GLN A 86 -9.80 5.55 -2.63
C GLN A 86 -8.48 6.15 -2.13
N GLY A 87 -8.53 7.12 -1.21
CA GLY A 87 -7.33 7.66 -0.58
C GLY A 87 -6.56 6.65 0.27
N LEU A 88 -7.27 5.82 1.04
CA LEU A 88 -6.67 4.79 1.89
C LEU A 88 -6.07 3.63 1.07
N VAL A 89 -6.75 3.17 0.02
CA VAL A 89 -6.21 2.14 -0.90
C VAL A 89 -4.93 2.66 -1.56
N ALA A 90 -4.95 3.87 -2.12
CA ALA A 90 -3.76 4.48 -2.72
C ALA A 90 -2.61 4.61 -1.72
N LEU A 91 -2.91 4.94 -0.46
CA LEU A 91 -1.89 5.05 0.58
C LEU A 91 -1.35 3.68 1.04
N SER A 92 -2.19 2.64 1.03
CA SER A 92 -1.76 1.26 1.38
C SER A 92 -0.82 0.70 0.32
N GLU A 93 -1.17 0.86 -0.94
CA GLU A 93 -0.29 0.52 -2.08
C GLU A 93 1.00 1.33 -2.08
N PHE A 94 0.97 2.56 -1.59
CA PHE A 94 2.15 3.36 -1.41
C PHE A 94 3.05 2.82 -0.29
N PHE A 95 2.48 2.37 0.83
CA PHE A 95 3.24 1.77 1.93
C PHE A 95 3.98 0.49 1.50
N GLU A 96 3.34 -0.36 0.71
CA GLU A 96 3.98 -1.58 0.15
C GLU A 96 5.17 -1.27 -0.76
N ARG A 97 5.17 -0.11 -1.43
CA ARG A 97 6.21 0.27 -2.41
C ARG A 97 7.27 1.21 -1.84
N CYS A 98 6.94 1.91 -0.76
CA CYS A 98 7.74 2.95 -0.14
C CYS A 98 7.59 2.84 1.37
N GLY A 99 8.01 1.72 1.96
CA GLY A 99 7.86 1.39 3.38
C GLY A 99 8.96 1.95 4.29
N GLU A 100 10.00 2.56 3.73
CA GLU A 100 11.22 3.03 4.41
C GLU A 100 10.91 4.10 5.48
N TRP A 101 9.77 4.78 5.37
CA TRP A 101 9.31 5.73 6.39
C TRP A 101 9.10 5.10 7.77
N THR A 102 8.92 3.78 7.84
CA THR A 102 8.78 3.03 9.10
C THR A 102 10.11 2.84 9.84
N GLN A 103 11.23 3.08 9.17
CA GLN A 103 12.58 2.83 9.68
C GLN A 103 13.28 4.10 10.19
N VAL A 104 12.59 5.24 10.23
CA VAL A 104 13.16 6.49 10.76
C VAL A 104 13.38 6.41 12.27
N ASP A 105 14.33 7.20 12.78
CA ASP A 105 14.66 7.29 14.20
C ASP A 105 13.49 7.82 15.08
N ASP A 106 12.48 8.47 14.49
CA ASP A 106 11.28 8.97 15.18
C ASP A 106 10.18 7.89 15.25
N GLY A 107 10.43 6.84 16.04
CA GLY A 107 9.48 5.73 16.22
C GLY A 107 8.12 6.15 16.79
N GLU A 108 8.07 7.19 17.63
CA GLU A 108 6.80 7.75 18.13
C GLU A 108 5.96 8.32 16.98
N ARG A 109 6.57 9.02 16.02
CA ARG A 109 5.87 9.48 14.81
C ARG A 109 5.39 8.34 13.95
N VAL A 110 6.18 7.27 13.79
CA VAL A 110 5.76 6.06 13.06
C VAL A 110 4.51 5.46 13.71
N GLU A 111 4.52 5.31 15.04
CA GLU A 111 3.39 4.76 15.81
C GLU A 111 2.12 5.60 15.65
N VAL A 112 2.18 6.92 15.87
CA VAL A 112 0.97 7.75 15.76
C VAL A 112 0.47 7.85 14.32
N THR A 113 1.35 7.70 13.33
CA THR A 113 1.00 7.68 11.89
C THR A 113 0.21 6.42 11.55
N ASP A 114 0.70 5.25 11.94
CA ASP A 114 0.02 3.97 11.74
C ASP A 114 -1.33 3.92 12.48
N ASN A 115 -1.37 4.37 13.73
CA ASN A 115 -2.60 4.48 14.51
C ASN A 115 -3.62 5.41 13.83
N CYS A 116 -3.17 6.54 13.28
CA CYS A 116 -4.02 7.47 12.56
C CYS A 116 -4.61 6.85 11.28
N TYR A 117 -3.77 6.19 10.49
CA TYR A 117 -4.17 5.43 9.31
C TYR A 117 -5.22 4.36 9.67
N GLY A 118 -4.92 3.50 10.65
CA GLY A 118 -5.81 2.43 11.10
C GLY A 118 -7.16 2.93 11.60
N ALA A 119 -7.19 4.03 12.36
CA ALA A 119 -8.44 4.64 12.83
C ALA A 119 -9.31 5.15 11.67
N MET A 120 -8.71 5.80 10.68
CA MET A 120 -9.42 6.28 9.49
C MET A 120 -9.88 5.13 8.60
N LEU A 121 -9.08 4.07 8.48
CA LEU A 121 -9.43 2.87 7.74
C LEU A 121 -10.64 2.17 8.34
N VAL A 122 -10.58 1.83 9.63
CA VAL A 122 -11.71 1.18 10.34
C VAL A 122 -12.98 2.03 10.26
N THR A 123 -12.86 3.35 10.45
CA THR A 123 -14.00 4.27 10.34
C THR A 123 -14.59 4.28 8.94
N THR A 124 -13.74 4.30 7.91
CA THR A 124 -14.18 4.32 6.50
C THR A 124 -14.87 3.01 6.11
N ILE A 125 -14.29 1.87 6.45
CA ILE A 125 -14.88 0.55 6.15
C ILE A 125 -16.25 0.40 6.83
N LYS A 126 -16.36 0.76 8.12
CA LYS A 126 -17.65 0.77 8.82
C LYS A 126 -18.66 1.72 8.18
N GLY A 127 -18.21 2.90 7.74
CA GLY A 127 -19.05 3.87 7.04
C GLY A 127 -19.57 3.36 5.70
N LEU A 128 -18.73 2.68 4.91
CA LEU A 128 -19.12 2.03 3.66
C LEU A 128 -20.09 0.88 3.88
N ASP A 129 -19.81 0.02 4.87
CA ASP A 129 -20.66 -1.14 5.20
C ASP A 129 -22.05 -0.70 5.66
N ALA A 130 -22.13 0.33 6.51
CA ALA A 130 -23.41 0.90 6.96
C ALA A 130 -24.24 1.50 5.81
N GLN A 131 -23.61 1.88 4.70
CA GLN A 131 -24.28 2.35 3.49
C GLN A 131 -24.53 1.26 2.45
N GLY A 132 -24.08 0.02 2.70
CA GLY A 132 -24.16 -1.09 1.76
C GLY A 132 -23.17 -0.99 0.60
N ASN A 133 -22.20 -0.07 0.64
CA ASN A 133 -21.25 0.19 -0.44
C ASN A 133 -19.94 -0.62 -0.32
N LEU A 134 -19.74 -1.34 0.78
CA LEU A 134 -18.56 -2.20 0.97
C LEU A 134 -18.76 -3.54 0.24
N ASN A 135 -18.71 -3.51 -1.09
CA ASN A 135 -18.93 -4.68 -1.95
C ASN A 135 -18.12 -4.60 -3.26
N GLU A 136 -18.03 -5.72 -3.98
CA GLU A 136 -17.26 -5.81 -5.23
C GLU A 136 -17.93 -5.17 -6.45
N GLU A 137 -19.21 -4.78 -6.36
CA GLU A 137 -19.87 -3.99 -7.40
C GLU A 137 -19.41 -2.53 -7.36
N THR A 138 -19.08 -2.04 -6.16
CA THR A 138 -18.55 -0.70 -5.93
C THR A 138 -17.03 -0.65 -6.06
N PHE A 139 -16.34 -1.69 -5.58
CA PHE A 139 -14.88 -1.77 -5.55
C PHE A 139 -14.41 -3.13 -6.10
N GLN A 140 -14.08 -3.22 -7.38
CA GLN A 140 -13.70 -4.52 -7.98
C GLN A 140 -12.44 -5.14 -7.35
N ASP A 141 -11.63 -4.29 -6.72
CA ASP A 141 -10.38 -4.57 -6.02
C ASP A 141 -10.57 -4.87 -4.52
N LEU A 142 -11.81 -4.90 -4.01
CA LEU A 142 -12.08 -4.95 -2.56
C LEU A 142 -11.33 -6.05 -1.81
N GLU A 143 -11.31 -7.28 -2.35
CA GLU A 143 -10.64 -8.40 -1.69
C GLU A 143 -9.11 -8.18 -1.64
N THR A 144 -8.51 -7.76 -2.75
CA THR A 144 -7.07 -7.47 -2.83
C THR A 144 -6.70 -6.31 -1.92
N SER A 145 -7.48 -5.23 -1.93
CA SER A 145 -7.25 -4.05 -1.09
C SER A 145 -7.37 -4.36 0.40
N LEU A 146 -8.39 -5.12 0.83
CA LEU A 146 -8.51 -5.52 2.24
C LEU A 146 -7.39 -6.50 2.65
N ARG A 147 -6.96 -7.39 1.76
CA ARG A 147 -5.82 -8.28 2.02
C ARG A 147 -4.53 -7.50 2.23
N CYS A 148 -4.23 -6.56 1.33
CA CYS A 148 -3.07 -5.66 1.42
C CYS A 148 -3.08 -4.89 2.75
N MET A 149 -4.20 -4.25 3.10
CA MET A 149 -4.35 -3.52 4.36
C MET A 149 -4.23 -4.40 5.61
N ALA A 150 -4.69 -5.65 5.54
CA ALA A 150 -4.55 -6.60 6.63
C ALA A 150 -3.09 -7.05 6.79
N GLY A 151 -2.39 -7.33 5.69
CA GLY A 151 -0.96 -7.67 5.67
C GLY A 151 -0.12 -6.53 6.24
N TRP A 152 -0.33 -5.30 5.75
CA TRP A 152 0.31 -4.12 6.31
C TRP A 152 0.09 -3.99 7.82
N SER A 153 -1.14 -4.18 8.29
CA SER A 153 -1.44 -4.13 9.73
C SER A 153 -0.75 -5.25 10.52
N ASP A 154 -0.55 -6.43 9.94
CA ASP A 154 0.18 -7.52 10.58
C ASP A 154 1.67 -7.15 10.70
N CYS A 155 2.27 -6.59 9.64
CA CYS A 155 3.65 -6.07 9.67
C CYS A 155 3.81 -4.98 10.74
N MET A 156 2.89 -4.02 10.76
CA MET A 156 2.92 -2.92 11.73
C MET A 156 2.60 -3.36 13.16
N HIS A 157 1.90 -4.49 13.36
CA HIS A 157 1.59 -4.99 14.70
C HIS A 157 2.86 -5.21 15.54
N GLY A 158 3.93 -5.72 14.93
CA GLY A 158 5.21 -5.92 15.61
C GLY A 158 5.90 -4.61 16.00
N LEU A 159 5.68 -3.55 15.22
CA LEU A 159 6.34 -2.25 15.38
C LEU A 159 5.58 -1.29 16.29
N THR A 160 4.26 -1.20 16.12
CA THR A 160 3.40 -0.18 16.76
C THR A 160 2.38 -0.78 17.70
N GLY A 161 2.24 -2.11 17.71
CA GLY A 161 1.20 -2.80 18.48
C GLY A 161 -0.22 -2.58 17.96
N SER A 162 -0.40 -2.03 16.75
CA SER A 162 -1.71 -1.75 16.16
C SER A 162 -2.52 -3.02 15.91
N LYS A 163 -3.86 -2.95 15.98
CA LYS A 163 -4.74 -4.15 16.00
C LYS A 163 -5.90 -4.06 15.02
N TYR A 164 -5.82 -3.13 14.06
CA TYR A 164 -6.90 -2.92 13.11
C TYR A 164 -7.03 -4.07 12.10
N ASN A 165 -6.00 -4.91 11.92
CA ASN A 165 -6.05 -6.21 11.22
C ASN A 165 -7.26 -7.07 11.64
N LYS A 166 -7.60 -7.14 12.93
CA LYS A 166 -8.73 -7.95 13.42
C LYS A 166 -10.05 -7.51 12.81
N VAL A 167 -10.26 -6.18 12.72
CA VAL A 167 -11.47 -5.61 12.14
C VAL A 167 -11.50 -5.88 10.63
N ILE A 168 -10.38 -5.67 9.93
CA ILE A 168 -10.26 -5.91 8.48
C ILE A 168 -10.53 -7.38 8.15
N LYS A 169 -9.88 -8.31 8.86
CA LYS A 169 -10.10 -9.76 8.71
C LYS A 169 -11.55 -10.15 9.06
N GLY A 170 -12.17 -9.50 10.05
CA GLY A 170 -13.60 -9.66 10.33
C GLY A 170 -14.49 -9.30 9.13
N PHE A 171 -14.21 -8.18 8.46
CA PHE A 171 -14.88 -7.80 7.21
C PHE A 171 -14.58 -8.78 6.07
N GLY A 172 -13.32 -9.21 5.91
CA GLY A 172 -12.95 -10.24 4.95
C GLY A 172 -13.76 -11.52 5.13
N LYS A 173 -13.91 -11.99 6.37
CA LYS A 173 -14.74 -13.15 6.71
C LYS A 173 -16.22 -12.93 6.42
N LYS A 174 -16.76 -11.75 6.72
CA LYS A 174 -18.17 -11.38 6.44
C LYS A 174 -18.47 -11.41 4.94
N ILE A 175 -17.59 -10.85 4.13
CA ILE A 175 -17.82 -10.61 2.69
C ILE A 175 -17.45 -11.85 1.87
N PHE A 176 -16.27 -12.44 2.13
CA PHE A 176 -15.68 -13.49 1.30
C PHE A 176 -15.68 -14.87 1.95
N GLY A 177 -16.03 -14.99 3.23
CA GLY A 177 -15.92 -16.25 3.99
C GLY A 177 -16.89 -17.36 3.55
N LYS A 178 -17.82 -17.08 2.63
CA LYS A 178 -18.69 -18.09 2.00
C LYS A 178 -18.24 -18.50 0.60
N ARG A 179 -17.25 -17.80 0.03
CA ARG A 179 -16.74 -18.04 -1.32
C ARG A 179 -15.88 -19.29 -1.32
N THR A 180 -16.18 -20.25 -2.20
CA THR A 180 -15.39 -21.48 -2.31
C THR A 180 -14.04 -21.22 -2.99
N THR A 181 -13.11 -22.15 -2.83
CA THR A 181 -11.80 -22.12 -3.50
C THR A 181 -11.97 -22.09 -5.03
N GLU A 182 -12.93 -22.85 -5.56
CA GLU A 182 -13.23 -22.89 -6.99
C GLU A 182 -13.79 -21.55 -7.49
N GLU A 183 -14.68 -20.91 -6.73
CA GLU A 183 -15.22 -19.58 -7.08
C GLU A 183 -14.12 -18.51 -7.12
N ARG A 184 -13.19 -18.55 -6.15
CA ARG A 184 -12.00 -17.67 -6.15
C ARG A 184 -11.12 -17.94 -7.36
N ALA A 185 -10.83 -19.20 -7.66
CA ALA A 185 -9.98 -19.59 -8.77
C ALA A 185 -10.55 -19.13 -10.12
N VAL A 186 -11.87 -19.34 -10.33
CA VAL A 186 -12.58 -18.86 -11.53
C VAL A 186 -12.52 -17.34 -11.63
N ARG A 187 -12.78 -16.61 -10.54
CA ARG A 187 -12.70 -15.14 -10.54
C ARG A 187 -11.29 -14.65 -10.89
N ASN A 188 -10.27 -15.19 -10.24
CA ASN A 188 -8.88 -14.81 -10.48
C ASN A 188 -8.45 -15.12 -11.92
N GLU A 189 -8.90 -16.23 -12.48
CA GLU A 189 -8.67 -16.55 -13.89
C GLU A 189 -9.36 -15.55 -14.83
N GLN A 190 -10.61 -15.17 -14.54
CA GLN A 190 -11.31 -14.15 -15.32
C GLN A 190 -10.61 -12.78 -15.29
N ILE A 191 -10.13 -12.34 -14.13
CA ILE A 191 -9.35 -11.10 -13.98
C ILE A 191 -8.06 -11.19 -14.79
N ARG A 192 -7.29 -12.29 -14.66
CA ARG A 192 -6.06 -12.50 -15.44
C ARG A 192 -6.30 -12.48 -16.94
N ASN A 193 -7.37 -13.13 -17.41
CA ASN A 193 -7.74 -13.13 -18.82
C ASN A 193 -8.11 -11.73 -19.32
N ALA A 194 -8.82 -10.94 -18.49
CA ALA A 194 -9.12 -9.55 -18.80
C ALA A 194 -7.86 -8.67 -18.84
N TYR A 195 -6.94 -8.86 -17.89
CA TYR A 195 -5.65 -8.17 -17.90
C TYR A 195 -4.81 -8.56 -19.12
N ALA A 196 -4.77 -9.83 -19.50
CA ALA A 196 -4.05 -10.28 -20.69
C ALA A 196 -4.60 -9.67 -21.98
N ALA A 197 -5.92 -9.58 -22.09
CA ALA A 197 -6.56 -8.89 -23.21
C ALA A 197 -6.21 -7.40 -23.24
N PHE A 198 -6.27 -6.71 -22.08
CA PHE A 198 -5.87 -5.31 -21.95
C PHE A 198 -4.39 -5.10 -22.31
N TYR A 199 -3.48 -5.92 -21.76
CA TYR A 199 -2.05 -5.84 -22.01
C TYR A 199 -1.73 -5.99 -23.50
N GLY A 200 -2.44 -6.87 -24.21
CA GLY A 200 -2.31 -7.05 -25.66
C GLY A 200 -2.73 -5.83 -26.50
N THR A 201 -3.42 -4.84 -25.91
CA THR A 201 -3.76 -3.57 -26.57
C THR A 201 -2.73 -2.46 -26.35
N LEU A 202 -1.77 -2.66 -25.44
CA LEU A 202 -0.77 -1.65 -25.10
C LEU A 202 0.37 -1.62 -26.12
N SER A 203 0.92 -0.43 -26.36
CA SER A 203 2.17 -0.29 -27.10
C SER A 203 3.38 -0.68 -26.24
N GLU A 204 4.49 -1.10 -26.86
CA GLU A 204 5.74 -1.36 -26.15
C GLU A 204 6.23 -0.15 -25.35
N GLN A 205 6.01 1.06 -25.88
CA GLN A 205 6.34 2.30 -25.20
C GLN A 205 5.51 2.50 -23.94
N ASP A 206 4.20 2.22 -23.99
CA ASP A 206 3.32 2.30 -22.82
C ASP A 206 3.66 1.25 -21.77
N ILE A 207 3.96 0.02 -22.20
CA ILE A 207 4.40 -1.07 -21.32
C ILE A 207 5.65 -0.64 -20.55
N LYS A 208 6.68 -0.17 -21.26
CA LYS A 208 7.93 0.27 -20.64
C LYS A 208 7.76 1.49 -19.76
N LYS A 209 7.01 2.49 -20.22
CA LYS A 209 6.82 3.76 -19.49
C LYS A 209 6.02 3.57 -18.21
N LYS A 210 4.98 2.73 -18.23
CA LYS A 210 4.09 2.50 -17.09
C LYS A 210 4.48 1.27 -16.27
N GLY A 211 5.48 0.50 -16.70
CA GLY A 211 6.01 -0.66 -16.00
C GLY A 211 5.05 -1.86 -15.97
N TYR A 212 4.17 -2.02 -16.97
CA TYR A 212 3.23 -3.13 -16.99
C TYR A 212 3.96 -4.48 -17.06
N LEU A 213 3.62 -5.36 -16.14
CA LEU A 213 4.17 -6.71 -16.07
C LEU A 213 3.45 -7.62 -17.07
N LYS A 214 4.21 -8.44 -17.79
CA LYS A 214 3.65 -9.41 -18.72
C LYS A 214 2.70 -10.36 -17.97
N PRO A 215 1.46 -10.58 -18.45
CA PRO A 215 0.53 -11.51 -17.84
C PRO A 215 1.17 -12.90 -17.71
N ARG A 216 1.16 -13.46 -16.51
CA ARG A 216 1.62 -14.84 -16.26
C ARG A 216 0.64 -15.82 -16.94
N SER A 217 1.16 -16.87 -17.57
CA SER A 217 0.31 -17.91 -18.16
C SER A 217 -0.26 -18.80 -17.04
N ALA A 218 -1.44 -19.38 -17.27
CA ALA A 218 -2.01 -20.34 -16.32
C ALA A 218 -1.13 -21.59 -16.15
N GLU A 219 -0.31 -21.92 -17.15
CA GLU A 219 0.66 -23.03 -17.12
C GLU A 219 1.90 -22.70 -16.28
N SER A 220 2.40 -21.46 -16.30
CA SER A 220 3.59 -21.08 -15.53
C SER A 220 3.32 -21.07 -14.01
N MET A 221 2.09 -20.75 -13.59
CA MET A 221 1.73 -20.80 -12.17
C MET A 221 1.51 -22.22 -11.62
N LYS A 222 1.17 -23.19 -12.47
CA LYS A 222 1.02 -24.60 -12.04
C LYS A 222 2.37 -25.28 -11.78
N LYS A 223 3.45 -24.79 -12.41
CA LYS A 223 4.82 -25.30 -12.22
C LYS A 223 5.49 -24.75 -10.96
N ASN A 224 5.27 -23.48 -10.63
CA ASN A 224 5.86 -22.87 -9.42
C ASN A 224 5.29 -23.39 -8.09
N GLY A 225 4.27 -24.26 -8.10
CA GLY A 225 3.81 -24.95 -6.89
C GLY A 225 4.46 -26.32 -6.66
N LYS A 226 5.43 -26.71 -7.50
CA LYS A 226 6.15 -28.00 -7.39
C LYS A 226 7.65 -27.95 -7.64
N ASP A 227 8.16 -26.91 -8.29
CA ASP A 227 9.58 -26.82 -8.68
C ASP A 227 10.16 -25.43 -8.32
N ALA A 228 10.02 -24.99 -7.07
CA ALA A 228 10.63 -23.74 -6.57
C ALA A 228 11.85 -24.06 -5.66
N ASP A 229 12.71 -24.98 -6.10
CA ASP A 229 13.83 -25.47 -5.28
C ASP A 229 15.13 -25.70 -6.07
N GLU A 230 15.25 -25.14 -7.28
CA GLU A 230 16.50 -25.21 -8.05
C GLU A 230 16.68 -23.92 -8.87
N ASP A 231 17.08 -22.83 -8.21
CA ASP A 231 18.08 -21.90 -8.76
C ASP A 231 18.70 -21.11 -7.59
N GLU A 232 20.03 -21.14 -7.56
CA GLU A 232 20.94 -20.93 -6.43
C GLU A 232 21.07 -19.47 -5.93
N ASP A 233 21.42 -19.38 -4.64
CA ASP A 233 22.00 -18.26 -3.90
C ASP A 233 21.08 -17.09 -3.46
N ASP A 234 20.34 -17.30 -2.37
CA ASP A 234 20.32 -16.35 -1.24
C ASP A 234 19.97 -17.10 0.06
N GLU A 235 20.80 -16.91 1.08
CA GLU A 235 20.72 -17.56 2.39
C GLU A 235 19.54 -17.00 3.22
N ASP A 236 18.85 -17.91 3.92
CA ASP A 236 17.91 -17.68 5.02
C ASP A 236 16.56 -16.99 4.73
N GLU A 237 15.70 -17.62 3.93
CA GLU A 237 14.25 -17.54 4.18
C GLU A 237 13.75 -18.92 4.62
N GLU A 238 13.44 -19.04 5.92
CA GLU A 238 12.66 -20.15 6.44
C GLU A 238 11.28 -20.11 5.77
N ASP A 239 11.14 -20.86 4.67
CA ASP A 239 9.87 -21.22 4.08
C ASP A 239 9.09 -22.08 5.08
N GLU A 240 8.44 -21.42 6.04
CA GLU A 240 7.28 -21.99 6.68
C GLU A 240 6.27 -22.25 5.56
N GLU A 241 6.07 -23.53 5.24
CA GLU A 241 4.91 -24.04 4.50
C GLU A 241 3.64 -23.64 5.26
N ASP A 242 3.29 -22.36 5.13
CA ASP A 242 2.09 -21.78 5.66
C ASP A 242 0.99 -22.36 4.78
N ASN A 243 0.44 -23.48 5.24
CA ASN A 243 -0.84 -24.04 4.84
C ASN A 243 -1.91 -23.03 5.28
N ASP A 244 -1.83 -21.83 4.72
CA ASP A 244 -2.42 -20.63 5.27
C ASP A 244 -3.82 -20.57 4.71
N GLY A 245 -4.80 -20.84 5.58
CA GLY A 245 -6.19 -20.59 5.26
C GLY A 245 -6.36 -19.15 4.73
N ASP A 246 -7.48 -18.87 4.06
CA ASP A 246 -7.79 -17.53 3.54
C ASP A 246 -7.23 -16.40 4.43
N TRP A 247 -6.67 -15.31 3.88
CA TRP A 247 -6.02 -14.22 4.64
C TRP A 247 -6.84 -13.64 5.84
N PHE A 248 -8.15 -13.88 5.86
CA PHE A 248 -9.08 -13.54 6.94
C PHE A 248 -9.42 -14.69 7.91
N ALA A 249 -8.74 -15.84 7.84
CA ALA A 249 -9.11 -17.08 8.55
C ALA A 249 -9.08 -16.91 10.07
N LYS A 250 -8.11 -16.13 10.58
CA LYS A 250 -7.98 -15.78 11.99
C LYS A 250 -8.98 -14.71 12.45
N GLY A 251 -9.73 -14.08 11.53
CA GLY A 251 -10.75 -13.07 11.82
C GLY A 251 -12.14 -13.66 12.09
N LYS A 252 -12.92 -12.96 12.92
CA LYS A 252 -14.32 -13.31 13.22
C LYS A 252 -15.24 -12.17 12.79
N VAL A 253 -16.45 -12.50 12.35
CA VAL A 253 -17.47 -11.48 12.00
C VAL A 253 -17.78 -10.58 13.20
N SER A 254 -17.72 -11.11 14.44
CA SER A 254 -17.88 -10.32 15.66
C SER A 254 -16.80 -9.25 15.85
N ASP A 255 -15.62 -9.40 15.24
CA ASP A 255 -14.51 -8.46 15.38
C ASP A 255 -14.80 -7.13 14.68
N ILE A 256 -15.77 -7.10 13.74
CA ILE A 256 -16.28 -5.87 13.12
C ILE A 256 -16.82 -4.90 14.19
N GLU A 257 -17.46 -5.44 15.22
CA GLU A 257 -18.04 -4.66 16.31
C GLU A 257 -17.02 -4.28 17.40
N THR A 258 -15.74 -4.57 17.19
CA THR A 258 -14.69 -4.19 18.15
C THR A 258 -14.71 -2.67 18.36
N GLU A 259 -15.06 -2.27 19.58
CA GLU A 259 -14.92 -0.90 20.03
C GLU A 259 -13.57 -0.72 20.71
N SER A 260 -12.74 0.14 20.14
CA SER A 260 -11.47 0.56 20.74
C SER A 260 -11.35 2.07 20.65
N LYS A 261 -10.75 2.69 21.66
CA LYS A 261 -10.37 4.11 21.59
C LYS A 261 -9.40 4.38 20.44
N ALA A 262 -8.58 3.38 20.08
CA ALA A 262 -7.65 3.42 18.95
C ALA A 262 -8.36 3.52 17.59
N TYR A 263 -9.66 3.24 17.51
CA TYR A 263 -10.43 3.37 16.26
C TYR A 263 -11.28 4.64 16.23
N LYS A 264 -11.20 5.49 17.27
CA LYS A 264 -11.92 6.76 17.31
C LYS A 264 -11.04 7.84 16.68
N VAL A 265 -11.40 8.29 15.48
CA VAL A 265 -10.63 9.29 14.72
C VAL A 265 -10.35 10.58 15.51
N PRO A 266 -11.30 11.21 16.23
CA PRO A 266 -11.01 12.49 16.89
C PRO A 266 -9.86 12.46 17.92
N PRO A 267 -9.81 11.54 18.92
CA PRO A 267 -8.69 11.48 19.84
C PRO A 267 -7.37 11.11 19.15
N VAL A 268 -7.39 10.11 18.25
CA VAL A 268 -6.19 9.68 17.52
C VAL A 268 -5.64 10.82 16.64
N TRP A 269 -6.51 11.54 15.94
CA TRP A 269 -6.12 12.69 15.13
C TRP A 269 -5.52 13.82 15.97
N LYS A 270 -6.05 14.05 17.18
CA LYS A 270 -5.51 15.06 18.09
C LYS A 270 -4.09 14.72 18.52
N GLU A 271 -3.85 13.48 18.90
CA GLU A 271 -2.54 12.95 19.29
C GLU A 271 -1.55 13.03 18.13
N TYR A 272 -1.96 12.53 16.96
CA TYR A 272 -1.20 12.63 15.73
C TYR A 272 -0.78 14.08 15.41
N LYS A 273 -1.71 15.04 15.49
CA LYS A 273 -1.41 16.47 15.27
C LYS A 273 -0.48 17.06 16.33
N ALA A 274 -0.51 16.55 17.56
CA ALA A 274 0.40 16.99 18.61
C ALA A 274 1.83 16.54 18.32
N GLN A 275 2.03 15.29 17.88
CA GLN A 275 3.35 14.79 17.45
C GLN A 275 3.92 15.63 16.30
N LEU A 276 3.10 15.89 15.27
CA LEU A 276 3.49 16.71 14.11
C LEU A 276 3.76 18.19 14.43
N ALA A 277 3.38 18.66 15.63
CA ALA A 277 3.71 20.03 16.03
C ALA A 277 5.18 20.15 16.47
N GLY A 278 5.78 19.08 16.99
CA GLY A 278 7.19 19.01 17.37
C GLY A 278 8.12 18.49 16.27
N ALA A 279 7.57 17.76 15.27
CA ALA A 279 8.36 17.15 14.22
C ALA A 279 8.94 18.17 13.20
N PRO A 280 10.16 17.94 12.68
CA PRO A 280 10.70 18.71 11.56
C PRO A 280 9.79 18.66 10.34
N ARG A 281 9.55 19.81 9.71
CA ARG A 281 8.74 19.94 8.48
C ARG A 281 9.57 20.08 7.22
N GLU A 282 10.86 20.33 7.39
CA GLU A 282 11.83 20.59 6.34
C GLU A 282 13.02 19.65 6.57
N PRO A 283 13.82 19.36 5.53
CA PRO A 283 15.06 18.61 5.68
C PRO A 283 15.95 19.16 6.79
N LEU A 284 16.53 18.26 7.60
CA LEU A 284 17.54 18.63 8.60
C LEU A 284 18.84 19.13 7.97
N ARG A 285 19.14 18.67 6.75
CA ARG A 285 20.31 19.03 5.96
C ARG A 285 19.90 19.40 4.54
N GLY A 286 20.60 20.37 3.96
CA GLY A 286 20.35 20.88 2.62
C GLY A 286 19.26 21.97 2.57
N PRO A 287 18.78 22.32 1.36
CA PRO A 287 17.67 23.24 1.16
C PRO A 287 16.39 22.82 1.92
N ARG A 288 15.57 23.81 2.29
CA ARG A 288 14.29 23.64 3.00
C ARG A 288 13.14 23.13 2.11
N GLU A 289 13.42 22.09 1.33
CA GLU A 289 12.48 21.50 0.38
C GLU A 289 12.84 20.03 0.20
N TRP A 290 11.85 19.15 0.30
CA TRP A 290 12.07 17.71 0.15
C TRP A 290 12.26 17.30 -1.31
N ASP A 291 11.64 18.05 -2.23
CA ASP A 291 11.74 17.80 -3.67
C ASP A 291 13.13 18.16 -4.20
N LEU A 292 13.93 17.13 -4.43
CA LEU A 292 15.30 17.24 -4.92
C LEU A 292 15.35 17.82 -6.34
N ASN A 293 14.29 17.73 -7.16
CA ASN A 293 14.29 18.41 -8.47
C ASN A 293 14.33 19.92 -8.35
N LYS A 294 13.95 20.47 -7.19
CA LYS A 294 14.00 21.91 -6.93
C LYS A 294 15.33 22.36 -6.33
N TRP A 295 16.21 21.44 -5.97
CA TRP A 295 17.53 21.78 -5.45
C TRP A 295 18.42 22.30 -6.58
N SER A 296 19.20 23.34 -6.29
CA SER A 296 20.19 23.84 -7.23
C SER A 296 21.30 22.81 -7.44
N ALA A 297 21.96 22.86 -8.60
CA ALA A 297 23.12 21.98 -8.87
C ALA A 297 24.22 22.13 -7.81
N ALA A 298 24.44 23.34 -7.30
CA ALA A 298 25.40 23.59 -6.23
C ALA A 298 25.00 22.92 -4.90
N ALA A 299 23.71 22.93 -4.56
CA ALA A 299 23.22 22.25 -3.35
C ALA A 299 23.34 20.73 -3.49
N LYS A 300 22.96 20.16 -4.65
CA LYS A 300 23.11 18.72 -4.93
C LYS A 300 24.57 18.27 -4.88
N LYS A 301 25.48 19.08 -5.45
CA LYS A 301 26.91 18.75 -5.50
C LYS A 301 27.49 18.47 -4.12
N GLN A 302 27.02 19.14 -3.07
CA GLN A 302 27.50 18.92 -1.69
C GLN A 302 27.26 17.50 -1.16
N PHE A 303 26.28 16.80 -1.73
CA PHE A 303 25.83 15.47 -1.29
C PHE A 303 26.12 14.39 -2.35
N SER A 304 26.80 14.73 -3.44
CA SER A 304 27.07 13.78 -4.52
C SER A 304 28.12 12.74 -4.09
N PHE A 305 27.91 11.49 -4.51
CA PHE A 305 28.87 10.41 -4.28
C PHE A 305 30.27 10.72 -4.82
N ASP A 306 30.38 11.52 -5.89
CA ASP A 306 31.65 11.94 -6.47
C ASP A 306 32.55 12.68 -5.46
N ASN A 307 31.97 13.42 -4.52
CA ASN A 307 32.73 14.15 -3.49
C ASN A 307 33.12 13.26 -2.29
N LEU A 308 32.52 12.07 -2.15
CA LEU A 308 32.83 11.15 -1.03
C LEU A 308 34.04 10.25 -1.33
N SER A 309 34.65 10.38 -2.53
CA SER A 309 35.73 9.52 -3.00
C SER A 309 37.16 10.06 -2.78
N ASP A 310 37.32 11.28 -2.26
CA ASP A 310 38.62 11.99 -2.26
C ASP A 310 39.21 12.27 -0.86
N ASP A 311 38.53 11.90 0.22
CA ASP A 311 39.05 12.04 1.58
C ASP A 311 39.48 10.65 2.09
N GLY A 312 40.76 10.35 1.88
CA GLY A 312 41.43 9.19 2.46
C GLY A 312 41.29 9.14 3.98
N GLU A 313 41.35 7.92 4.52
CA GLU A 313 41.58 7.55 5.92
C GLU A 313 41.23 8.66 6.93
N ASP A 314 40.06 8.58 7.59
CA ASP A 314 39.99 8.70 9.06
C ASP A 314 38.55 8.50 9.59
N ASP A 315 38.44 7.55 10.52
CA ASP A 315 37.54 7.48 11.67
C ASP A 315 36.01 7.46 11.46
N PHE A 316 35.50 6.28 11.09
CA PHE A 316 34.21 5.80 11.59
C PHE A 316 34.46 4.85 12.78
N PHE A 317 34.38 5.40 13.99
CA PHE A 317 34.07 4.68 15.24
C PHE A 317 32.85 5.32 15.89
#